data_AF-A0AA39MJZ2-F1
#
_entry.id   AF-A0AA39MJZ2-F1
#
_cell.length_a   1.000
_cell.length_b   1.000
_cell.length_c   1.000
_cell.angle_alpha   90.00
_cell.angle_beta   90.00
_cell.angle_gamma   90.00
#
_symmetry.space_group_name_H-M   'P 1'
#
loop_
_entity.id
_entity.type
_entity.pdbx_description
1 polymer ?
#
loop_
_entity_poly.entity_id
_entity_poly.type
_entity_poly.pdbx_seq_one_letter_code
_entity_poly.pdbx_strand_id
1 'polypeptide(L)'
;MDELLKSNTPPLPAEHVQLESAIGKGQECLDGLEERIAQAWATLEVLFDERRRVKRTIESYRTIVRPILRVPEDIIREVFLTCLAISGNVVDTLSGWQFAPLVLSQVCRDWRRIALSTSRLW
;
A
#
# COMPACT_ATOMS: atom_id res chain seq x y z
N MET A 1 -21.47 6.33 -49.00
CA MET A 1 -20.32 5.82 -48.23
C MET A 1 -20.57 4.40 -47.70
N ASP A 2 -21.70 4.14 -47.04
CA ASP A 2 -22.03 2.79 -46.50
C ASP A 2 -22.29 1.71 -47.59
N GLU A 3 -22.66 2.10 -48.81
CA GLU A 3 -22.74 1.19 -49.97
C GLU A 3 -21.36 0.84 -50.56
N LEU A 4 -20.40 1.78 -50.59
CA LEU A 4 -19.03 1.52 -51.06
C LEU A 4 -18.26 0.56 -50.13
N LEU A 5 -18.65 0.49 -48.86
CA LEU A 5 -18.13 -0.51 -47.92
C LEU A 5 -18.74 -1.91 -48.16
N LYS A 6 -19.84 -2.00 -48.91
CA LYS A 6 -20.59 -3.24 -49.17
C LYS A 6 -20.41 -3.72 -50.62
N SER A 7 -20.12 -2.85 -51.59
CA SER A 7 -19.79 -3.19 -52.97
C SER A 7 -18.30 -2.97 -53.25
N ASN A 8 -17.63 -3.97 -53.83
CA ASN A 8 -16.23 -3.89 -54.32
C ASN A 8 -16.07 -2.96 -55.55
N THR A 9 -16.92 -1.94 -55.69
CA THR A 9 -16.87 -0.96 -56.77
C THR A 9 -15.89 0.15 -56.42
N PRO A 10 -14.96 0.49 -57.32
CA PRO A 10 -14.00 1.56 -57.07
C PRO A 10 -14.71 2.92 -56.89
N PRO A 11 -14.27 3.77 -55.93
CA PRO A 11 -14.88 5.07 -55.71
C PRO A 11 -14.66 6.01 -56.90
N LEU A 12 -15.61 6.92 -57.09
CA LEU A 12 -15.46 8.00 -58.05
C LEU A 12 -14.39 9.01 -57.57
N PRO A 13 -13.75 9.79 -58.47
CA PRO A 13 -12.74 10.77 -58.08
C PRO A 13 -13.20 11.78 -57.02
N ALA A 14 -14.47 12.20 -57.07
CA ALA A 14 -15.05 13.09 -56.07
C ALA A 14 -15.24 12.40 -54.69
N GLU A 15 -15.53 11.10 -54.69
CA GLU A 15 -15.64 10.29 -53.47
C GLU A 15 -14.26 10.06 -52.84
N HIS A 16 -13.22 9.91 -53.67
CA HIS A 16 -11.83 9.85 -53.21
C HIS A 16 -11.43 11.09 -52.40
N VAL A 17 -11.69 12.30 -52.93
CA VAL A 17 -11.38 13.55 -52.24
C VAL A 17 -12.14 13.67 -50.91
N GLN A 18 -13.42 13.23 -50.89
CA GLN A 18 -14.22 13.24 -49.66
C GLN A 18 -13.70 12.23 -48.63
N LEU A 19 -13.28 11.04 -49.06
CA LEU A 19 -12.70 10.00 -48.20
C LEU A 19 -11.36 10.45 -47.62
N GLU A 20 -10.47 11.03 -48.43
CA GLU A 20 -9.19 11.56 -47.95
C GLU A 20 -9.38 12.68 -46.92
N SER A 21 -10.32 13.59 -47.18
CA SER A 21 -10.67 14.63 -46.20
C SER A 21 -11.26 14.05 -44.91
N ALA A 22 -12.12 13.04 -45.00
CA ALA A 22 -12.68 12.37 -43.83
C ALA A 22 -11.60 11.62 -43.03
N ILE A 23 -10.65 10.97 -43.70
CA ILE A 23 -9.49 10.31 -43.08
C ILE A 23 -8.63 11.35 -42.35
N GLY A 24 -8.30 12.48 -43.00
CA GLY A 24 -7.51 13.55 -42.38
C GLY A 24 -8.15 14.11 -41.11
N LYS A 25 -9.46 14.41 -41.15
CA LYS A 25 -10.22 14.85 -39.96
C LYS A 25 -10.27 13.78 -38.87
N GLY A 26 -10.37 12.51 -39.27
CA GLY A 26 -10.33 11.37 -38.35
C GLY A 26 -8.98 11.25 -37.66
N GLN A 27 -7.88 11.44 -38.38
CA GLN A 27 -6.52 11.44 -37.86
C GLN A 27 -6.29 12.59 -36.87
N GLU A 28 -6.68 13.82 -37.22
CA GLU A 28 -6.60 14.97 -36.30
C GLU A 28 -7.38 14.73 -34.99
N CYS A 29 -8.56 14.12 -35.09
CA CYS A 29 -9.37 13.76 -33.92
C CYS A 29 -8.69 12.68 -33.06
N LEU A 30 -8.11 11.65 -33.70
CA LEU A 30 -7.37 10.59 -33.01
C LEU A 30 -6.14 11.16 -32.28
N ASP A 31 -5.37 12.02 -32.93
CA ASP A 31 -4.19 12.64 -32.33
C ASP A 31 -4.57 13.47 -31.09
N GLY A 32 -5.66 14.24 -31.16
CA GLY A 32 -6.17 14.98 -30.01
C GLY A 32 -6.69 14.08 -28.88
N LEU A 33 -7.21 12.89 -29.18
CA LEU A 33 -7.60 11.92 -28.17
C LEU A 33 -6.38 11.28 -27.50
N GLU A 34 -5.36 10.90 -28.27
CA GLU A 34 -4.11 10.33 -27.76
C GLU A 34 -3.37 11.33 -26.85
N GLU A 35 -3.32 12.61 -27.22
CA GLU A 35 -2.74 13.66 -26.38
C GLU A 35 -3.48 13.77 -25.03
N ARG A 36 -4.82 13.75 -25.05
CA ARG A 36 -5.64 13.80 -23.83
C ARG A 36 -5.45 12.55 -22.97
N ILE A 37 -5.32 11.38 -23.58
CA ILE A 37 -5.03 10.12 -22.90
C ILE A 37 -3.65 10.22 -22.23
N ALA A 38 -2.62 10.66 -22.94
CA ALA A 38 -1.28 10.84 -22.41
C ALA A 38 -1.26 11.81 -21.21
N GLN A 39 -1.96 12.94 -21.32
CA GLN A 39 -2.07 13.92 -20.24
C GLN A 39 -2.80 13.36 -19.01
N ALA A 40 -3.85 12.56 -19.21
CA ALA A 40 -4.57 11.90 -18.12
C ALA A 40 -3.68 10.87 -17.41
N TRP A 41 -2.90 10.09 -18.16
CA TRP A 41 -1.94 9.15 -17.58
C TRP A 41 -0.85 9.86 -16.76
N ALA A 42 -0.28 10.94 -17.27
CA ALA A 42 0.70 11.73 -16.53
C ALA A 42 0.12 12.28 -15.22
N THR A 43 -1.12 12.74 -15.25
CA THR A 43 -1.83 13.23 -14.05
C THR A 43 -2.06 12.10 -13.04
N LEU A 44 -2.46 10.91 -13.50
CA LEU A 44 -2.64 9.74 -12.64
C LEU A 44 -1.35 9.31 -11.96
N GLU A 45 -0.22 9.34 -12.68
CA GLU A 45 1.07 8.95 -12.10
C GLU A 45 1.47 9.89 -10.95
N VAL A 46 1.33 11.19 -11.14
CA VAL A 46 1.56 12.19 -10.08
C VAL A 46 0.68 11.93 -8.85
N LEU A 47 -0.61 11.65 -9.07
CA LEU A 47 -1.55 11.34 -7.98
C LEU A 47 -1.20 10.03 -7.26
N PHE A 48 -0.71 9.01 -7.97
CA PHE A 48 -0.26 7.77 -7.34
C PHE A 48 0.95 7.99 -6.45
N ASP A 49 1.91 8.80 -6.88
CA ASP A 49 3.08 9.16 -6.08
C ASP A 49 2.70 9.96 -4.85
N GLU A 50 1.81 10.94 -4.99
CA GLU A 50 1.30 11.70 -3.86
C GLU A 50 0.56 10.80 -2.86
N ARG A 51 -0.33 9.92 -3.33
CA ARG A 51 -1.01 8.92 -2.51
C ARG A 51 -0.01 8.05 -1.75
N ARG A 52 1.06 7.61 -2.41
CA ARG A 52 2.12 6.79 -1.79
C ARG A 52 2.84 7.57 -0.70
N ARG A 53 3.17 8.84 -0.94
CA ARG A 53 3.81 9.73 0.04
C ARG A 53 2.93 9.95 1.28
N VAL A 54 1.64 10.24 1.07
CA VAL A 54 0.67 10.43 2.16
C VAL A 54 0.53 9.15 2.98
N LYS A 55 0.38 7.98 2.34
CA LYS A 55 0.31 6.69 3.04
C LYS A 55 1.53 6.43 3.93
N ARG A 56 2.74 6.66 3.43
CA ARG A 56 3.99 6.51 4.21
C ARG A 56 4.01 7.44 5.43
N THR A 57 3.55 8.68 5.26
CA THR A 57 3.47 9.67 6.34
C THR A 57 2.50 9.23 7.42
N ILE A 58 1.29 8.79 7.02
CA ILE A 58 0.28 8.26 7.95
C ILE A 58 0.84 7.06 8.74
N GLU A 59 1.52 6.12 8.08
CA GLU A 59 2.05 4.94 8.77
C GLU A 59 3.19 5.30 9.75
N SER A 60 4.00 6.30 9.39
CA SER A 60 5.02 6.85 10.30
C SER A 60 4.37 7.46 11.54
N TYR A 61 3.33 8.27 11.38
CA TYR A 61 2.59 8.85 12.50
C TYR A 61 1.88 7.80 13.33
N ARG A 62 1.26 6.79 12.70
CA ARG A 62 0.67 5.65 13.41
C ARG A 62 1.68 4.94 14.27
N THR A 63 2.92 4.79 13.80
CA THR A 63 4.01 4.18 14.56
C THR A 63 4.35 5.00 15.80
N ILE A 64 4.39 6.33 15.69
CA ILE A 64 4.69 7.24 16.82
C ILE A 64 3.54 7.28 17.84
N VAL A 65 2.29 7.28 17.36
CA VAL A 65 1.10 7.43 18.21
C VAL A 65 0.70 6.11 18.88
N ARG A 66 1.38 4.98 18.60
CA ARG A 66 1.04 3.68 19.20
C ARG A 66 0.99 3.80 20.73
N PRO A 67 -0.14 3.43 21.37
CA PRO A 67 -0.33 3.55 22.82
C PRO A 67 0.80 2.89 23.62
N ILE A 68 1.32 1.76 23.11
CA ILE A 68 2.39 0.97 23.72
C ILE A 68 3.72 1.75 23.90
N LEU A 69 3.95 2.81 23.11
CA LEU A 69 5.11 3.70 23.25
C LEU A 69 4.90 4.78 24.32
N ARG A 70 3.67 4.98 24.79
CA ARG A 70 3.31 5.96 25.83
C ARG A 70 3.11 5.31 27.20
N VAL A 71 3.15 3.97 27.27
CA VAL A 71 3.05 3.25 28.53
C VAL A 71 4.39 3.39 29.26
N PRO A 72 4.40 3.91 30.50
CA PRO A 72 5.59 3.98 31.32
C PRO A 72 6.24 2.60 31.50
N GLU A 73 7.56 2.58 31.61
CA GLU A 73 8.32 1.33 31.67
C GLU A 73 7.95 0.48 32.91
N ASP A 74 7.66 1.11 34.04
CA ASP A 74 7.15 0.49 35.27
C ASP A 74 5.83 -0.25 35.05
N ILE A 75 4.89 0.34 34.31
CA ILE A 75 3.62 -0.32 33.98
C ILE A 75 3.84 -1.53 33.07
N ILE A 76 4.75 -1.44 32.10
CA ILE A 76 5.11 -2.58 31.23
C ILE A 76 5.74 -3.72 32.07
N ARG A 77 6.64 -3.39 33.00
CA ARG A 77 7.24 -4.39 33.91
C ARG A 77 6.19 -5.05 34.79
N GLU A 78 5.24 -4.29 35.33
CA GLU A 78 4.17 -4.83 36.17
C GLU A 78 3.26 -5.78 35.37
N VAL A 79 2.93 -5.43 34.13
CA VAL A 79 2.21 -6.33 33.21
C VAL A 79 3.00 -7.62 32.98
N PHE A 80 4.31 -7.55 32.74
CA PHE A 80 5.13 -8.75 32.52
C PHE A 80 5.14 -9.67 33.74
N LEU A 81 5.31 -9.11 34.94
CA LEU A 81 5.30 -9.85 36.21
C LEU A 81 3.92 -10.45 36.49
N THR A 82 2.85 -9.72 36.17
CA THR A 82 1.48 -10.20 36.29
C THR A 82 1.22 -11.36 35.32
N CYS A 83 1.68 -11.25 34.07
CA CYS A 83 1.59 -12.34 33.09
C CYS A 83 2.35 -13.59 33.56
N LEU A 84 3.54 -13.42 34.14
CA LEU A 84 4.33 -14.51 34.73
C LEU A 84 3.60 -15.20 35.89
N ALA A 85 2.97 -14.41 36.77
CA ALA A 85 2.20 -14.92 37.90
C ALA A 85 0.94 -15.68 37.45
N ILE A 86 0.25 -15.18 36.41
CA ILE A 86 -0.97 -15.79 35.85
C ILE A 86 -0.65 -17.06 35.05
N SER A 87 0.49 -17.10 34.34
CA SER A 87 0.91 -18.30 33.60
C SER A 87 1.18 -19.49 34.50
N GLY A 88 1.18 -19.29 35.83
CA GLY A 88 1.48 -20.33 36.81
C GLY A 88 2.94 -20.77 36.74
N ASN A 89 3.36 -21.54 37.74
CA ASN A 89 4.65 -22.21 37.77
C ASN A 89 4.74 -23.25 36.63
N VAL A 90 4.77 -22.82 35.36
CA VAL A 90 5.28 -23.62 34.24
C VAL A 90 6.80 -23.64 34.41
N VAL A 91 7.20 -24.38 35.45
CA VAL A 91 8.55 -24.84 35.66
C VAL A 91 8.89 -25.71 34.45
N ASP A 92 9.99 -25.39 33.78
CA ASP A 92 10.66 -26.33 32.87
C ASP A 92 9.90 -26.79 31.62
N THR A 93 9.39 -25.86 30.83
CA THR A 93 9.44 -26.12 29.39
C THR A 93 9.99 -24.92 28.64
N LEU A 94 11.24 -25.05 28.20
CA LEU A 94 11.83 -24.35 27.06
C LEU A 94 11.05 -24.59 25.73
N SER A 95 9.79 -25.04 25.80
CA SER A 95 8.86 -25.00 24.69
C SER A 95 8.50 -23.53 24.48
N GLY A 96 9.17 -22.90 23.51
CA GLY A 96 9.26 -21.44 23.37
C GLY A 96 7.94 -20.67 23.20
N TRP A 97 6.80 -21.34 23.23
CA TRP A 97 5.47 -20.75 23.16
C TRP A 97 4.80 -20.52 24.54
N GLN A 98 5.29 -21.13 25.61
CA GLN A 98 4.67 -21.05 26.94
C GLN A 98 5.42 -20.17 27.94
N PHE A 99 6.69 -19.83 27.64
CA PHE A 99 7.49 -18.97 28.51
C PHE A 99 7.16 -17.49 28.26
N ALA A 100 6.34 -16.91 29.16
CA ALA A 100 5.84 -15.55 29.04
C ALA A 100 6.93 -14.49 28.74
N PRO A 101 8.11 -14.49 29.39
CA PRO A 101 9.16 -13.50 29.10
C PRO A 101 9.69 -13.58 27.66
N LEU A 102 9.83 -14.79 27.09
CA LEU A 102 10.26 -14.94 25.69
C LEU A 102 9.18 -14.41 24.74
N VAL A 103 7.91 -14.75 24.97
CA VAL A 103 6.79 -14.27 24.15
C VAL A 103 6.68 -12.74 24.20
N LEU A 104 6.74 -12.17 25.40
CA LEU A 104 6.66 -10.72 25.62
C LEU A 104 7.84 -9.98 24.98
N SER A 105 9.04 -10.58 24.96
CA SER A 105 10.23 -10.02 24.31
C SER A 105 10.16 -9.99 22.77
N GLN A 106 9.18 -10.65 22.15
CA GLN A 106 9.00 -10.65 20.69
C GLN A 106 8.03 -9.58 20.18
N VAL A 107 7.33 -8.86 21.06
CA VAL A 107 6.31 -7.87 20.67
C VAL A 107 6.91 -6.66 19.96
N CYS A 108 7.95 -6.04 20.55
CA CYS A 108 8.67 -4.93 19.94
C CYS A 108 10.07 -4.76 20.57
N ARG A 109 10.90 -3.88 19.99
CA ARG A 109 12.26 -3.60 20.48
C ARG A 109 12.26 -3.08 21.92
N ASP A 110 11.31 -2.22 22.28
CA ASP A 110 11.24 -1.64 23.63
C ASP A 110 10.82 -2.68 24.67
N TRP A 111 9.83 -3.52 24.36
CA TRP A 111 9.42 -4.62 25.23
C TRP A 111 10.55 -5.62 25.45
N ARG A 112 11.32 -5.93 24.41
CA ARG A 112 12.54 -6.74 24.53
C ARG A 112 13.56 -6.12 25.49
N ARG A 113 13.85 -4.83 25.34
CA ARG A 113 14.77 -4.10 26.23
C ARG A 113 14.30 -4.20 27.69
N ILE A 114 13.01 -3.98 27.92
CA ILE A 114 12.41 -4.00 29.26
C ILE A 114 12.46 -5.42 29.85
N ALA A 115 12.09 -6.44 29.08
CA ALA A 115 12.12 -7.84 29.51
C ALA A 115 13.54 -8.31 29.89
N LEU A 116 14.55 -7.96 29.07
CA LEU A 116 15.94 -8.30 29.35
C LEU A 116 16.51 -7.53 30.56
N SER A 117 16.04 -6.31 30.81
CA SER A 117 16.45 -5.50 31.98
C SER A 117 15.76 -5.91 33.28
N THR A 118 14.68 -6.69 33.21
CA THR A 118 13.88 -7.10 34.37
C THR A 118 14.31 -8.48 34.82
N SER A 119 15.28 -8.54 35.73
CA SER A 119 15.85 -9.80 36.25
C SER A 119 14.81 -10.75 36.84
N ARG A 120 13.73 -10.23 37.43
CA ARG A 120 12.62 -11.02 38.01
C ARG A 120 11.83 -11.87 37.02
N LEU A 121 12.07 -11.74 35.72
CA LEU A 121 11.40 -12.52 34.67
C LEU A 121 12.16 -13.81 34.29
N TRP A 122 13.39 -13.98 34.74
CA TRP A 122 14.26 -15.12 34.42
C TRP A 122 14.55 -15.92 35.69
#